data_AF-A0A7C7PW74-F1
#
_entry.id   AF-A0A7C7PW74-F1
#
_cell.length_a   1.000
_cell.length_b   1.000
_cell.length_c   1.000
_cell.angle_alpha   90.00
_cell.angle_beta   90.00
_cell.angle_gamma   90.00
#
_symmetry.space_group_name_H-M   'P 1'
#
loop_
_entity.id
_entity.type
_entity.pdbx_description
1 polymer ?
#
loop_
_entity_poly.entity_id
_entity_poly.type
_entity_poly.pdbx_seq_one_letter_code
_entity_poly.pdbx_strand_id
1 'polypeptide(L)' 'PSGAGHDAMALASLCPIAMIFLRCGGGISHNPLESITGEDAEVGARVFLDFLEHLTPASLTR' A
#
# COMPACT_ATOMS: atom_id res chain seq x y z
N PRO A 1 -10.11 -6.04 -2.25
CA PRO A 1 -8.96 -6.89 -2.65
C PRO A 1 -8.24 -6.29 -3.86
N SER A 2 -6.92 -6.44 -3.96
CA SER A 2 -6.21 -6.03 -5.19
C SER A 2 -6.60 -6.92 -6.36
N GLY A 3 -6.82 -6.32 -7.53
CA GLY A 3 -7.04 -7.02 -8.80
C GLY A 3 -5.75 -7.28 -9.59
N ALA A 4 -4.60 -6.73 -9.14
CA ALA A 4 -3.31 -6.86 -9.79
C ALA A 4 -2.32 -7.66 -8.93
N GLY A 5 -1.32 -8.24 -9.58
CA GLY A 5 -0.18 -8.88 -8.90
C GLY A 5 0.70 -7.83 -8.23
N HIS A 6 1.12 -8.09 -6.99
CA HIS A 6 2.12 -7.29 -6.27
C HIS A 6 3.14 -8.22 -5.62
N ASP A 7 4.37 -7.73 -5.40
CA ASP A 7 5.43 -8.51 -4.75
C ASP A 7 5.01 -9.02 -3.35
N ALA A 8 4.16 -8.26 -2.65
CA ALA A 8 3.57 -8.66 -1.38
C ALA A 8 2.85 -10.02 -1.47
N MET A 9 2.25 -10.36 -2.61
CA MET A 9 1.59 -11.66 -2.82
C MET A 9 2.61 -12.81 -2.88
N ALA A 10 3.78 -12.59 -3.47
CA ALA A 10 4.85 -13.59 -3.49
C ALA A 10 5.45 -13.81 -2.09
N LEU A 11 5.48 -12.76 -1.27
CA LEU A 11 5.97 -12.79 0.11
C LEU A 11 4.94 -13.30 1.13
N ALA A 12 3.65 -13.41 0.75
CA ALA A 12 2.56 -13.69 1.68
C ALA A 12 2.68 -15.01 2.45
N SER A 13 3.48 -15.97 1.95
CA SER A 13 3.76 -17.23 2.65
C SER A 13 4.92 -17.16 3.63
N LEU A 14 5.75 -16.12 3.55
CA LEU A 14 6.99 -15.99 4.32
C LEU A 14 6.82 -15.08 5.53
N CYS A 15 5.97 -14.08 5.43
CA CYS A 15 5.73 -13.11 6.50
C CYS A 15 4.32 -12.49 6.40
N PRO A 16 3.83 -11.86 7.49
CA PRO A 16 2.63 -11.04 7.43
C PRO A 16 2.81 -9.87 6.45
N ILE A 17 1.84 -9.69 5.57
CA ILE A 17 1.83 -8.64 4.55
C ILE A 17 0.57 -7.78 4.65
N ALA A 18 0.72 -6.50 4.36
CA ALA A 18 -0.36 -5.55 4.17
C ALA A 18 0.01 -4.59 3.04
N MET A 19 -0.99 -3.99 2.40
CA MET A 19 -0.80 -2.98 1.36
C MET A 19 -1.73 -1.79 1.63
N ILE A 20 -1.25 -0.58 1.33
CA ILE A 20 -2.03 0.65 1.37
C ILE A 20 -2.26 1.09 -0.07
N PHE A 21 -3.53 1.31 -0.44
CA PHE A 21 -3.91 1.74 -1.78
C PHE A 21 -4.36 3.20 -1.75
N LEU A 22 -3.98 3.95 -2.79
CA LEU A 22 -4.42 5.32 -3.00
C LEU A 22 -5.43 5.39 -4.15
N ARG A 23 -6.18 6.49 -4.19
CA ARG A 23 -7.03 6.79 -5.34
C ARG A 23 -6.15 7.13 -6.53
N CYS A 24 -6.53 6.66 -7.71
CA CYS A 24 -5.89 6.97 -8.98
C CYS A 24 -6.91 7.60 -9.94
N GLY A 25 -6.50 8.64 -10.66
CA GLY A 25 -7.35 9.36 -11.61
C GLY A 25 -7.98 8.41 -12.63
N GLY A 26 -9.31 8.26 -12.58
CA GLY A 26 -10.05 7.35 -13.46
C GLY A 26 -9.68 5.86 -13.32
N GLY A 27 -8.91 5.46 -12.30
CA GLY A 27 -8.40 4.10 -12.15
C GLY A 27 -7.44 3.65 -13.25
N ILE A 28 -6.82 4.60 -13.96
CA ILE A 28 -5.90 4.33 -15.07
C ILE A 28 -4.52 3.99 -14.52
N SER A 29 -3.93 2.88 -14.96
CA SER A 29 -2.55 2.50 -14.63
C SER A 29 -1.81 1.95 -15.85
N HIS A 30 -0.47 1.89 -15.82
CA HIS A 30 0.41 1.53 -16.94
C HIS A 30 0.19 2.40 -18.18
N ASN A 31 -0.12 3.68 -17.97
CA ASN A 31 -0.43 4.63 -19.01
C ASN A 31 0.12 6.01 -18.65
N PRO A 32 0.59 6.84 -19.60
CA PRO A 32 1.06 8.20 -19.30
C PRO A 32 0.03 9.12 -18.61
N LEU A 33 -1.26 8.79 -18.67
CA LEU A 33 -2.34 9.52 -17.99
C LEU A 33 -2.56 9.04 -16.54
N GLU A 34 -1.85 8.00 -16.09
CA GLU A 34 -1.85 7.57 -14.69
C GLU A 34 -1.45 8.73 -13.78
N SER A 35 -2.28 8.99 -12.77
CA SER A 35 -2.13 10.16 -11.92
C SER A 35 -2.70 9.94 -10.53
N ILE A 36 -2.12 10.65 -9.56
CA ILE A 36 -2.62 10.81 -8.20
C ILE A 36 -2.61 12.30 -7.85
N THR A 37 -3.43 12.71 -6.89
CA THR A 37 -3.38 14.08 -6.36
C THR A 37 -2.27 14.23 -5.32
N GLY A 38 -1.80 15.45 -5.08
CA GLY A 38 -0.86 15.73 -3.99
C GLY A 38 -1.45 15.40 -2.62
N GLU A 39 -2.76 15.62 -2.43
CA GLU A 39 -3.48 15.27 -1.20
C GLU A 39 -3.51 13.75 -0.96
N ASP A 40 -3.79 12.95 -2.00
CA ASP A 40 -3.75 11.49 -1.90
C ASP A 40 -2.34 10.99 -1.55
N ALA A 41 -1.31 11.59 -2.14
CA ALA A 41 0.08 11.25 -1.84
C ALA A 41 0.44 11.58 -0.38
N GLU A 42 0.05 12.76 0.11
CA GLU A 42 0.30 13.19 1.50
C GLU A 42 -0.41 12.28 2.51
N VAL A 43 -1.69 12.00 2.28
CA VAL A 43 -2.49 11.11 3.14
C VAL A 43 -1.86 9.71 3.14
N GLY A 44 -1.48 9.19 1.97
CA GLY A 44 -0.81 7.89 1.85
C GLY A 44 0.50 7.81 2.64
N ALA A 45 1.34 8.82 2.49
CA ALA A 45 2.61 8.90 3.22
C ALA A 45 2.40 9.00 4.74
N ARG A 46 1.43 9.81 5.18
CA ARG A 46 1.09 9.94 6.61
C ARG A 46 0.59 8.64 7.21
N VAL A 47 -0.30 7.92 6.53
CA VAL A 47 -0.81 6.63 7.00
C VAL A 47 0.31 5.59 7.03
N PHE A 48 1.19 5.58 6.04
CA PHE A 48 2.33 4.66 6.02
C PHE A 48 3.31 4.94 7.16
N LEU A 49 3.62 6.20 7.42
CA LEU A 49 4.46 6.60 8.56
C LEU A 49 3.82 6.21 9.89
N ASP A 50 2.55 6.56 10.09
CA ASP A 50 1.79 6.22 11.31
C ASP A 50 1.75 4.71 11.55
N PHE A 51 1.55 3.92 10.49
CA PHE A 51 1.63 2.46 10.57
C PHE A 51 3.00 2.00 11.05
N LEU A 52 4.10 2.51 10.50
CA LEU A 52 5.46 2.13 10.89
C LEU A 52 5.80 2.54 12.33
N GLU A 53 5.35 3.72 12.77
CA GLU A 53 5.57 4.22 14.13
C GLU A 53 4.83 3.38 15.19
N HIS A 54 3.67 2.83 14.83
CA HIS A 54 2.84 2.02 15.73
C HIS A 54 2.97 0.51 15.49
N LEU A 55 3.73 0.09 14.48
CA LEU A 55 3.97 -1.31 14.19
C LEU A 55 4.84 -1.92 15.30
N THR A 56 4.27 -2.87 16.04
CA THR A 56 5.01 -3.69 16.99
C THR A 56 5.22 -5.08 16.38
N PRO A 57 6.43 -5.42 15.87
CA PRO A 57 6.65 -6.69 15.19
C PRO A 57 6.34 -7.93 16.05
N ALA A 58 6.52 -7.82 17.37
CA ALA A 58 6.15 -8.88 18.32
C ALA A 58 4.64 -9.19 18.35
N SER A 59 3.79 -8.27 17.91
CA SER A 59 2.35 -8.50 17.74
C SER A 59 2.00 -9.36 16.51
N LEU A 60 2.96 -9.52 15.59
CA LEU A 60 2.76 -10.23 14.32
C LEU A 60 3.18 -11.70 14.38
N THR A 61 3.96 -12.08 15.40
CA THR A 61 4.24 -13.48 15.73
C THR A 61 2.99 -14.13 16.32
N ARG A 62 2.45 -15.13 15.63
CA ARG A 62 1.51 -16.09 16.22
C ARG A 62 2.20 -16.98 17.24
#